data_AF-A0A7Y8IYF5-F1
#
_entry.id   AF-A0A7Y8IYF5-F1
#
_cell.length_a   1.000
_cell.length_b   1.000
_cell.length_c   1.000
_cell.angle_alpha   90.00
_cell.angle_beta   90.00
_cell.angle_gamma   90.00
#
_symmetry.space_group_name_H-M   'P 1'
#
loop_
_entity.id
_entity.type
_entity.pdbx_description
1 polymer ?
#
loop_
_entity_poly.entity_id
_entity_poly.type
_entity_poly.pdbx_seq_one_letter_code
_entity_poly.pdbx_strand_id
1 'polypeptide(L)' 'MSPKSFSTNYVLRIYRFDKNNPRQLVGVVEEVGIKGKKAFTNYDELWDILISSKSISQKQKQRIKEVI' A
#
# COMPACT_ATOMS: atom_id res chain seq x y z
N MET A 1 -4.24 -6.54 -27.72
CA MET A 1 -3.26 -6.39 -26.61
C MET A 1 -4.06 -6.10 -25.35
N SER A 2 -4.13 -7.02 -24.38
CA SER A 2 -4.78 -6.71 -23.10
C SER A 2 -3.85 -5.85 -22.24
N PRO A 3 -4.38 -4.89 -21.46
CA PRO A 3 -3.56 -4.16 -20.52
C PRO A 3 -3.03 -5.15 -19.49
N LYS A 4 -1.71 -5.19 -19.32
CA LYS A 4 -1.04 -5.96 -18.25
C LYS A 4 -1.60 -5.47 -16.91
N SER A 5 -2.52 -6.22 -16.31
CA SER A 5 -2.98 -5.94 -14.95
C SER A 5 -1.85 -6.30 -13.98
N PHE A 6 -1.19 -5.29 -13.44
CA PHE A 6 -0.27 -5.50 -12.33
C PHE A 6 -1.08 -5.46 -11.03
N SER A 7 -1.37 -6.63 -10.47
CA SER A 7 -1.97 -6.74 -9.14
C SER A 7 -0.87 -6.52 -8.11
N THR A 8 -0.82 -5.35 -7.47
CA THR A 8 -0.04 -5.18 -6.24
C THR A 8 -0.79 -5.85 -5.10
N ASN A 9 -0.11 -6.75 -4.39
CA ASN A 9 -0.68 -7.47 -3.25
C ASN A 9 -0.25 -6.77 -1.97
N TYR A 10 -1.19 -6.55 -1.05
CA TYR A 10 -0.93 -5.92 0.23
C TYR A 10 -1.42 -6.82 1.37
N VAL A 11 -0.71 -6.80 2.48
CA VAL A 11 -1.16 -7.34 3.76
C VAL A 11 -1.53 -6.17 4.67
N LEU A 12 -2.79 -6.16 5.11
CA LEU A 12 -3.30 -5.19 6.07
C LEU A 12 -3.41 -5.85 7.44
N ARG A 13 -2.84 -5.22 8.47
CA ARG A 13 -3.03 -5.62 9.87
C ARG A 13 -3.76 -4.50 10.58
N ILE A 14 -5.01 -4.76 10.99
CA ILE A 14 -5.83 -3.83 11.74
C ILE A 14 -5.71 -4.18 13.22
N TYR A 15 -5.32 -3.20 14.04
CA TYR A 15 -5.14 -3.36 15.48
C TYR A 15 -6.27 -2.75 16.29
N ARG A 16 -6.82 -1.62 15.83
CA ARG A 16 -7.94 -0.95 16.48
C ARG A 16 -8.97 -0.56 15.44
N PHE A 17 -10.21 -0.84 15.75
CA PHE A 17 -11.38 -0.46 14.97
C PHE A 17 -12.50 -0.12 15.96
N ASP A 18 -12.99 1.11 15.92
CA ASP A 18 -14.19 1.48 16.67
C ASP A 18 -15.43 1.34 15.77
N LYS A 19 -16.34 0.45 16.15
CA LYS A 19 -17.61 0.23 15.44
C LYS A 19 -18.53 1.45 15.47
N ASN A 20 -18.43 2.29 16.50
CA ASN A 20 -19.25 3.48 16.67
C ASN A 20 -18.65 4.69 15.96
N ASN A 21 -17.34 4.66 15.72
CA ASN A 21 -16.63 5.65 14.94
C ASN A 21 -15.68 4.97 13.95
N PRO A 22 -16.19 4.54 12.78
CA PRO A 22 -15.40 3.77 11.82
C PRO A 22 -14.10 4.46 11.37
N ARG A 23 -14.04 5.79 11.44
CA ARG A 23 -12.84 6.57 11.09
C ARG A 23 -11.66 6.31 12.04
N GLN A 24 -11.92 5.83 13.25
CA GLN A 24 -10.86 5.36 14.16
C GLN A 24 -10.44 3.94 13.77
N LEU A 25 -9.50 3.88 12.84
CA LEU A 25 -8.94 2.64 12.32
C LEU A 25 -7.42 2.71 12.36
N VAL A 26 -6.79 1.96 13.26
CA VAL A 26 -5.34 1.93 13.39
C VAL A 26 -4.79 0.61 12.91
N GLY A 27 -3.78 0.66 12.04
CA GLY A 27 -3.18 -0.53 11.47
C GLY A 27 -1.84 -0.28 10.78
N VAL A 28 -1.36 -1.32 10.09
CA VAL A 28 -0.19 -1.24 9.21
C VAL A 28 -0.48 -1.89 7.85
N VAL A 29 0.13 -1.33 6.81
CA VAL A 29 0.15 -1.83 5.44
C VAL A 29 1.55 -2.36 5.14
N GLU A 30 1.62 -3.55 4.57
CA GLU A 30 2.83 -4.15 4.02
C GLU A 30 2.57 -4.51 2.55
N GLU A 31 3.40 -4.03 1.64
CA GLU A 31 3.32 -4.41 0.22
C GLU A 31 4.13 -5.68 -0.01
N VAL A 32 3.51 -6.70 -0.59
CA VAL A 32 4.13 -8.02 -0.77
C VAL A 32 5.31 -7.90 -1.72
N GLY A 33 6.48 -8.37 -1.27
CA GLY A 33 7.73 -8.30 -2.04
C GLY A 33 8.48 -6.98 -1.87
N ILE A 34 7.95 -6.00 -1.12
CA ILE A 34 8.65 -4.78 -0.75
C ILE A 34 8.96 -4.81 0.74
N LYS A 35 10.22 -4.53 1.10
CA LYS A 35 10.61 -4.43 2.50
C LYS A 35 10.08 -3.14 3.11
N GLY A 36 9.28 -3.26 4.16
CA GLY A 36 8.83 -2.13 4.97
C GLY A 36 7.35 -2.21 5.34
N LYS A 37 6.96 -1.43 6.33
CA LYS A 37 5.57 -1.32 6.79
C LYS A 37 5.24 0.16 6.98
N LYS A 38 4.02 0.53 6.64
CA LYS A 38 3.50 1.89 6.85
C LYS A 38 2.31 1.83 7.79
N ALA A 39 2.37 2.57 8.89
CA ALA A 39 1.24 2.68 9.80
C ALA A 39 0.19 3.66 9.25
N PHE A 40 -1.07 3.44 9.62
CA PHE A 40 -2.18 4.34 9.38
C PHE A 40 -3.05 4.40 10.65
N THR A 41 -3.68 5.55 10.87
CA THR A 41 -4.56 5.81 12.03
C THR A 41 -6.01 6.12 11.65
N ASN A 42 -6.27 6.25 10.35
CA ASN A 42 -7.57 6.49 9.76
C ASN A 42 -7.61 5.99 8.30
N TYR A 43 -8.79 6.04 7.67
CA TYR A 43 -8.96 5.61 6.28
C TYR A 43 -8.26 6.51 5.25
N ASP A 44 -8.15 7.81 5.53
CA ASP A 44 -7.56 8.76 4.58
C ASP A 44 -6.05 8.48 4.44
N GLU A 45 -5.36 8.24 5.56
CA GLU A 45 -3.96 7.80 5.56
C GLU A 45 -3.76 6.45 4.87
N LEU A 46 -4.67 5.49 5.12
CA LEU A 46 -4.64 4.20 4.44
C LEU A 46 -4.77 4.38 2.91
N TRP A 47 -5.69 5.24 2.48
CA TRP A 47 -5.93 5.53 1.07
C TRP A 47 -4.72 6.18 0.41
N ASP A 48 -4.11 7.17 1.07
CA ASP A 48 -2.91 7.84 0.60
C ASP A 48 -1.72 6.88 0.44
N ILE A 49 -1.57 5.92 1.38
CA ILE A 49 -0.55 4.86 1.29
C ILE A 49 -0.78 3.96 0.07
N LEU A 50 -2.02 3.55 -0.17
CA LEU A 50 -2.39 2.65 -1.27
C LEU A 50 -2.28 3.33 -2.65
N ILE A 51 -2.57 4.62 -2.76
CA ILE A 51 -2.36 5.36 -4.01
C ILE A 51 -0.89 5.67 -4.23
N SER A 52 -0.17 6.09 -3.19
CA SER A 52 1.26 6.45 -3.29
C SER A 52 2.14 5.24 -3.60
N SER A 53 1.78 4.04 -3.13
CA SER A 53 2.52 2.82 -3.49
C SER A 53 2.44 2.50 -4.99
N LYS A 54 1.32 2.83 -5.67
CA LYS A 54 1.22 2.68 -7.13
C LYS A 54 2.25 3.52 -7.88
N SER A 55 2.57 4.72 -7.42
CA SER A 55 3.55 5.60 -8.07
C SER A 55 5.01 5.21 -7.75
N ILE A 56 5.27 4.69 -6.54
CA ILE A 56 6.61 4.21 -6.13
C ILE A 56 6.97 2.91 -6.86
N SER A 57 6.02 1.98 -7.02
CA SER A 57 6.21 0.72 -7.74
C SER A 57 6.64 0.95 -9.20
N GLN A 58 6.15 2.01 -9.85
CA GLN A 58 6.59 2.39 -11.20
C GLN A 58 8.04 2.89 -11.25
N LYS A 59 8.44 3.76 -10.29
CA LYS A 59 9.81 4.31 -10.23
C LYS A 59 10.87 3.27 -9.87
N GLN A 60 10.58 2.35 -8.95
CA GLN A 60 11.53 1.28 -8.59
C GLN A 60 11.72 0.27 -9.73
N LYS A 61 10.68 -0.01 -10.52
CA LYS A 61 10.77 -0.90 -11.69
C LYS A 61 11.58 -0.30 -12.85
N GLN A 62 11.57 1.02 -13.03
CA GLN A 62 12.45 1.72 -13.98
C GLN A 62 13.91 1.61 -13.57
N ARG A 63 14.23 1.83 -12.29
CA ARG A 63 15.60 1.67 -11.77
C ARG A 63 16.16 0.25 -11.92
N ILE A 64 15.34 -0.79 -11.75
CA ILE A 64 15.80 -2.19 -11.93
C ILE A 64 16.04 -2.52 -13.41
N LYS A 65 15.30 -1.90 -14.34
CA LYS A 65 15.49 -2.09 -15.78
C LYS A 65 16.67 -1.33 -16.37
N GLU A 66 17.08 -0.20 -15.78
CA GLU A 66 18.24 0.58 -16.24
C GLU A 66 19.58 -0.02 -15.80
N VAL A 67 19.56 -0.96 -14.84
CA VAL A 67 20.76 -1.60 -14.29
C VAL A 67 21.06 -2.96 -14.96
N ILE A 68 20.19 -3.44 -15.85
CA ILE A 68 20.34 -4.71 -16.60
C ILE A 68 20.48 -4.44 -18.09
#